data_AF-A0A8S9FXW4-F1
#
_entry.id   AF-A0A8S9FXW4-F1
#
_cell.length_a   1.000
_cell.length_b   1.000
_cell.length_c   1.000
_cell.angle_alpha   90.00
_cell.angle_beta   90.00
_cell.angle_gamma   90.00
#
_symmetry.space_group_name_H-M   'P 1'
#
loop_
_entity.id
_entity.type
_entity.pdbx_description
1 polymer ?
#
loop_
_entity_poly.entity_id
_entity_poly.type
_entity_poly.pdbx_seq_one_letter_code
_entity_poly.pdbx_strand_id
1 'polypeptide(L)'
;MSYRVKKLKNTPLYVKPQITSDSGACRVSVLVGIRSDPGKTIESITLSFQLPHCVSSADLSSNHGTVTILSNKTCTWTIGRIPSDKTPCLSGTLALETGLERLHVYPTFKVGFKIMGIALSGLRIEKLDLKTIPPRLYKGFRAQTRAGEFDVRL
;
A
#
# COMPACT_ATOMS: atom_id res chain seq x y z
N MET A 1 7.50 24.63 -10.13
CA MET A 1 6.03 24.76 -10.06
C MET A 1 5.50 23.59 -9.22
N SER A 2 4.62 23.87 -8.27
CA SER A 2 3.96 22.84 -7.44
C SER A 2 2.46 23.00 -7.60
N TYR A 3 1.72 21.89 -7.71
CA TYR A 3 0.27 21.91 -7.88
C TYR A 3 -0.38 20.88 -6.96
N ARG A 4 -1.67 21.07 -6.68
CA ARG A 4 -2.46 20.16 -5.83
C ARG A 4 -3.77 19.81 -6.52
N VAL A 5 -4.01 18.52 -6.68
CA VAL A 5 -5.32 17.98 -7.08
C VAL A 5 -6.00 17.42 -5.83
N LYS A 6 -7.27 17.77 -5.62
CA LYS A 6 -8.10 17.23 -4.53
C LYS A 6 -9.07 16.20 -5.09
N LYS A 7 -9.57 15.31 -4.22
CA LYS A 7 -10.60 14.31 -4.55
C LYS A 7 -10.20 13.40 -5.72
N LEU A 8 -9.01 12.80 -5.64
CA LEU A 8 -8.56 11.80 -6.62
C LEU A 8 -9.52 10.60 -6.57
N LYS A 9 -10.32 10.40 -7.61
CA LYS A 9 -11.41 9.39 -7.61
C LYS A 9 -10.92 7.95 -7.82
N ASN A 10 -9.77 7.77 -8.47
CA ASN A 10 -9.31 6.46 -8.96
C ASN A 10 -8.03 6.03 -8.22
N THR A 11 -8.16 5.64 -6.96
CA THR A 11 -7.05 5.01 -6.23
C THR A 11 -6.75 3.64 -6.86
N PRO A 12 -5.49 3.35 -7.22
CA PRO A 12 -5.17 2.20 -8.05
C PRO A 12 -5.30 0.86 -7.30
N LEU A 13 -5.18 0.89 -5.97
CA LEU A 13 -5.25 -0.27 -5.09
C LEU A 13 -6.44 -0.17 -4.14
N TYR A 14 -6.98 -1.32 -3.77
CA TYR A 14 -7.80 -1.47 -2.57
C TYR A 14 -7.09 -2.36 -1.56
N VAL A 15 -7.33 -2.09 -0.29
CA VAL A 15 -6.92 -2.93 0.83
C VAL A 15 -8.18 -3.28 1.61
N LYS A 16 -8.37 -4.58 1.88
CA LYS A 16 -9.51 -5.08 2.64
C LYS A 16 -8.99 -5.83 3.87
N PRO A 17 -8.78 -5.12 4.99
CA PRO A 17 -8.45 -5.76 6.25
C PRO A 17 -9.71 -6.35 6.89
N GLN A 18 -9.56 -7.51 7.52
CA GLN A 18 -10.56 -8.22 8.31
C GLN A 18 -9.88 -8.71 9.57
N ILE A 19 -10.40 -8.30 10.72
CA ILE A 19 -9.86 -8.64 12.03
C ILE A 19 -11.00 -9.15 12.89
N THR A 20 -10.89 -10.37 13.37
CA THR A 20 -11.82 -10.96 14.35
C THR A 20 -11.06 -11.32 15.60
N SER A 21 -11.61 -11.03 16.76
CA SER A 21 -10.98 -11.29 18.05
C SER A 21 -11.96 -11.95 18.98
N ASP A 22 -11.53 -13.04 19.61
CA ASP A 22 -12.32 -13.84 20.53
C ASP A 22 -11.37 -14.56 21.50
N SER A 23 -11.80 -14.71 22.76
CA SER A 23 -11.11 -15.49 23.80
C SER A 23 -9.58 -15.26 23.91
N GLY A 24 -9.13 -14.02 23.70
CA GLY A 24 -7.70 -13.65 23.78
C GLY A 24 -6.86 -14.01 22.54
N ALA A 25 -7.49 -14.59 21.51
CA ALA A 25 -6.90 -14.78 20.19
C ALA A 25 -7.52 -13.81 19.17
N CYS A 26 -6.74 -13.44 18.17
CA CYS A 26 -7.19 -12.56 17.10
C CYS A 26 -6.77 -13.15 15.76
N ARG A 27 -7.71 -13.30 14.84
CA ARG A 27 -7.43 -13.69 13.45
C ARG A 27 -7.39 -12.45 12.58
N VAL A 28 -6.33 -12.35 11.77
CA VAL A 28 -6.12 -11.24 10.85
C VAL A 28 -6.11 -11.79 9.43
N SER A 29 -6.76 -11.08 8.52
CA SER A 29 -6.70 -11.29 7.08
C SER A 29 -6.69 -9.94 6.37
N VAL A 30 -5.71 -9.69 5.51
CA VAL A 30 -5.56 -8.44 4.77
C VAL A 30 -5.35 -8.76 3.30
N LEU A 31 -6.32 -8.40 2.47
CA LEU A 31 -6.26 -8.55 1.02
C LEU A 31 -5.84 -7.24 0.36
N VAL A 32 -4.96 -7.34 -0.65
CA VAL A 32 -4.54 -6.20 -1.47
C VAL A 32 -4.79 -6.53 -2.93
N GLY A 33 -5.56 -5.69 -3.62
CA GLY A 33 -5.90 -5.91 -5.03
C GLY A 33 -5.97 -4.61 -5.84
N ILE A 34 -6.11 -4.74 -7.16
CA ILE A 34 -6.26 -3.61 -8.08
C ILE A 34 -7.73 -3.16 -8.07
N ARG A 35 -7.98 -1.86 -7.88
CA ARG A 35 -9.34 -1.27 -7.92
C ARG A 35 -9.61 -0.55 -9.23
N SER A 36 -8.71 0.35 -9.61
CA SER A 36 -8.83 1.19 -10.80
C SER A 36 -7.53 1.05 -11.58
N ASP A 37 -7.50 0.09 -12.50
CA ASP A 37 -6.31 -0.21 -13.28
C ASP A 37 -5.85 1.05 -14.05
N PRO A 38 -4.65 1.59 -13.75
CA PRO A 38 -4.10 2.74 -14.46
C PRO A 38 -3.58 2.41 -15.87
N GLY A 39 -3.64 1.14 -16.31
CA GLY A 39 -3.06 0.67 -17.57
C GLY A 39 -1.53 0.65 -17.54
N LYS A 40 -0.93 0.74 -16.35
CA LYS A 40 0.50 0.73 -16.08
C LYS A 40 0.77 -0.17 -14.87
N THR A 41 1.91 -0.85 -14.87
CA THR A 41 2.29 -1.73 -13.77
C THR A 41 2.43 -0.96 -12.46
N ILE A 42 1.70 -1.43 -11.44
CA ILE A 42 1.86 -0.97 -10.06
C ILE A 42 2.95 -1.84 -9.44
N GLU A 43 4.06 -1.21 -9.05
CA GLU A 43 5.25 -1.85 -8.49
C GLU A 43 5.56 -1.34 -7.08
N SER A 44 6.52 -1.97 -6.43
CA SER A 44 6.97 -1.64 -5.08
C SER A 44 5.82 -1.55 -4.07
N ILE A 45 4.83 -2.43 -4.21
CA ILE A 45 3.67 -2.47 -3.33
C ILE A 45 4.14 -2.95 -1.95
N THR A 46 3.88 -2.16 -0.92
CA THR A 46 4.16 -2.49 0.47
C THR A 46 2.96 -2.13 1.34
N LEU A 47 2.81 -2.84 2.44
CA LEU A 47 1.80 -2.56 3.44
C LEU A 47 2.47 -2.64 4.82
N SER A 48 2.38 -1.56 5.59
CA SER A 48 3.02 -1.48 6.91
C SER A 48 2.02 -1.05 7.97
N PHE A 49 2.15 -1.63 9.16
CA PHE A 49 1.28 -1.33 10.30
C PHE A 49 1.99 -1.65 11.61
N GLN A 50 1.55 -1.01 12.68
CA GLN A 50 1.99 -1.30 14.04
C GLN A 50 1.00 -2.24 14.71
N LEU A 51 1.47 -3.36 15.24
CA LEU A 51 0.61 -4.17 16.10
C LEU A 51 0.32 -3.39 17.40
N PRO A 52 -0.91 -3.45 17.91
CA PRO A 52 -1.26 -2.86 19.19
C PRO A 52 -0.39 -3.40 20.33
N HIS A 53 -0.16 -2.56 21.36
CA HIS A 53 0.70 -2.93 22.50
C HIS A 53 0.23 -4.20 23.20
N CYS A 54 -1.08 -4.44 23.25
CA CYS A 54 -1.69 -5.61 23.86
C CYS A 54 -1.48 -6.94 23.11
N VAL A 55 -0.81 -6.94 21.95
CA VAL A 55 -0.47 -8.17 21.21
C VAL A 55 0.80 -8.77 21.80
N SER A 56 0.71 -9.93 22.43
CA SER A 56 1.83 -10.64 23.05
C SER A 56 2.70 -11.37 22.02
N SER A 57 2.07 -12.01 21.03
CA SER A 57 2.76 -12.67 19.91
C SER A 57 1.97 -12.55 18.61
N ALA A 58 2.66 -12.67 17.48
CA ALA A 58 2.07 -12.57 16.15
C ALA A 58 2.66 -13.64 15.23
N ASP A 59 1.80 -14.47 14.69
CA ASP A 59 2.12 -15.43 13.63
C ASP A 59 1.36 -15.00 12.37
N LEU A 60 2.07 -14.32 11.47
CA LEU A 60 1.52 -13.79 10.22
C LEU A 60 2.28 -14.36 9.04
N SER A 61 1.53 -14.84 8.05
CA SER A 61 2.06 -15.36 6.80
C SER A 61 1.36 -14.69 5.61
N SER A 62 1.97 -14.79 4.43
CA SER A 62 1.36 -14.28 3.20
C SER A 62 1.43 -15.31 2.08
N ASN A 63 0.41 -15.36 1.23
CA ASN A 63 0.40 -16.21 0.03
C ASN A 63 1.32 -15.71 -1.09
N HIS A 64 1.77 -14.45 -0.99
CA HIS A 64 2.64 -13.77 -1.93
C HIS A 64 3.37 -12.62 -1.24
N GLY A 65 4.63 -12.41 -1.61
CA GLY A 65 5.49 -11.45 -0.94
C GLY A 65 6.09 -11.98 0.36
N THR A 66 6.73 -11.10 1.10
CA THR A 66 7.43 -11.41 2.35
C THR A 66 6.88 -10.58 3.49
N VAL A 67 6.61 -11.23 4.63
CA VAL A 67 6.20 -10.58 5.88
C VAL A 67 7.39 -10.50 6.82
N THR A 68 7.59 -9.34 7.42
CA THR A 68 8.62 -9.11 8.44
C THR A 68 7.97 -8.44 9.64
N ILE A 69 8.21 -8.98 10.82
CA ILE A 69 7.75 -8.43 12.10
C ILE A 69 9.00 -8.07 12.90
N LEU A 70 9.13 -6.79 13.25
CA LEU A 70 10.25 -6.29 14.04
C LEU A 70 9.93 -6.33 15.55
N SER A 71 10.97 -6.25 16.38
CA SER A 71 10.84 -6.25 17.85
C SER A 71 9.98 -5.10 18.39
N ASN A 72 9.93 -3.96 17.68
CA ASN A 72 9.08 -2.83 18.02
C ASN A 72 7.61 -3.02 17.55
N LYS A 73 7.19 -4.25 17.21
CA LYS A 73 5.85 -4.60 16.73
C LYS A 73 5.46 -3.98 15.38
N THR A 74 6.44 -3.50 14.61
CA THR A 74 6.24 -3.08 13.21
C THR A 74 6.11 -4.29 12.31
N CYS A 75 4.95 -4.44 11.66
CA CYS A 75 4.74 -5.40 10.60
C CYS A 75 4.91 -4.73 9.24
N THR A 76 5.73 -5.32 8.38
CA THR A 76 5.89 -4.91 6.97
C THR A 76 5.63 -6.09 6.07
N TRP A 77 4.72 -5.92 5.13
CA TRP A 77 4.45 -6.88 4.06
C TRP A 77 4.90 -6.29 2.73
N THR A 78 5.92 -6.91 2.13
CA THR A 78 6.50 -6.52 0.85
C THR A 78 5.90 -7.39 -0.25
N ILE A 79 4.97 -6.84 -1.02
CA ILE A 79 4.27 -7.53 -2.12
C ILE A 79 5.05 -7.36 -3.43
N GLY A 80 5.59 -6.17 -3.70
CA GLY A 80 6.23 -5.87 -4.97
C GLY A 80 5.21 -5.62 -6.07
N ARG A 81 4.72 -6.68 -6.73
CA ARG A 81 3.72 -6.61 -7.80
C ARG A 81 2.60 -7.60 -7.53
N ILE A 82 1.35 -7.21 -7.81
CA ILE A 82 0.22 -8.14 -7.73
C ILE A 82 0.35 -9.16 -8.87
N PRO A 83 0.43 -10.47 -8.58
CA PRO A 83 0.52 -11.49 -9.61
C PRO A 83 -0.85 -11.69 -10.29
N SER A 84 -0.86 -12.21 -11.52
CA SER A 84 -2.08 -12.32 -12.33
C SER A 84 -2.99 -13.48 -11.92
N ASP A 85 -2.42 -14.50 -11.29
CA ASP A 85 -3.07 -15.77 -10.92
C ASP A 85 -3.74 -15.73 -9.55
N LYS A 86 -3.30 -14.85 -8.64
CA LYS A 86 -3.80 -14.79 -7.27
C LYS A 86 -3.82 -13.39 -6.69
N THR A 87 -4.78 -13.15 -5.80
CA THR A 87 -4.82 -11.90 -5.02
C THR A 87 -3.90 -12.06 -3.81
N PRO A 88 -2.92 -11.14 -3.60
CA PRO A 88 -2.10 -11.12 -2.40
C PRO A 88 -2.96 -11.05 -1.14
N CYS A 89 -2.68 -11.94 -0.20
CA CYS A 89 -3.32 -12.01 1.10
C CYS A 89 -2.26 -12.23 2.18
N LEU A 90 -2.33 -11.42 3.24
CA LEU A 90 -1.65 -11.67 4.50
C LEU A 90 -2.68 -12.20 5.49
N SER A 91 -2.37 -13.29 6.18
CA SER A 91 -3.26 -13.91 7.15
C SER A 91 -2.51 -14.52 8.32
N GLY A 92 -3.16 -14.61 9.47
CA GLY A 92 -2.57 -15.29 10.62
C GLY A 92 -3.29 -15.03 11.93
N THR A 93 -2.60 -15.33 13.03
CA THR A 93 -3.11 -15.20 14.38
C THR A 93 -2.25 -14.24 15.20
N LEU A 94 -2.89 -13.45 16.04
CA LEU A 94 -2.25 -12.65 17.08
C LEU A 94 -2.75 -13.17 18.43
N ALA A 95 -1.84 -13.37 19.37
CA ALA A 95 -2.19 -13.63 20.76
C ALA A 95 -2.25 -12.30 21.51
N LEU A 96 -3.28 -12.10 22.33
CA LEU A 96 -3.38 -10.96 23.22
C LEU A 96 -2.65 -11.23 24.54
N GLU A 97 -2.38 -10.18 25.29
CA GLU A 97 -1.93 -10.30 26.68
C GLU A 97 -3.01 -10.95 27.56
N THR A 98 -2.58 -11.69 28.57
CA THR A 98 -3.47 -12.35 29.55
C THR A 98 -4.43 -11.34 30.18
N GLY A 99 -5.71 -11.69 30.22
CA GLY A 99 -6.78 -10.83 30.77
C GLY A 99 -7.49 -9.97 29.73
N LEU A 100 -7.05 -9.98 28.47
CA LEU A 100 -7.76 -9.34 27.36
C LEU A 100 -8.51 -10.38 26.53
N GLU A 101 -9.83 -10.21 26.45
CA GLU A 101 -10.68 -11.09 25.65
C GLU A 101 -10.70 -10.70 24.17
N ARG A 102 -10.56 -9.40 23.86
CA ARG A 102 -10.67 -8.89 22.50
C ARG A 102 -9.76 -7.70 22.21
N LEU A 103 -9.48 -7.49 20.92
CA LEU A 103 -8.77 -6.32 20.44
C LEU A 103 -9.67 -5.08 20.44
N HIS A 104 -9.22 -4.02 21.13
CA HIS A 104 -9.95 -2.75 21.24
C HIS A 104 -9.43 -1.64 20.31
N VAL A 105 -8.18 -1.77 19.85
CA VAL A 105 -7.52 -0.80 18.97
C VAL A 105 -7.08 -1.53 17.72
N TYR A 106 -7.55 -1.09 16.57
CA TYR A 106 -7.17 -1.68 15.29
C TYR A 106 -5.98 -0.93 14.67
N PRO A 107 -5.05 -1.65 14.03
CA PRO A 107 -3.95 -1.03 13.32
C PRO A 107 -4.43 -0.18 12.15
N THR A 108 -3.71 0.90 11.85
CA THR A 108 -3.83 1.62 10.57
C THR A 108 -2.82 1.04 9.58
N PHE A 109 -3.30 0.67 8.40
CA PHE A 109 -2.48 0.08 7.35
C PHE A 109 -1.99 1.16 6.39
N LYS A 110 -0.68 1.41 6.39
CA LYS A 110 -0.04 2.35 5.47
C LYS A 110 0.37 1.63 4.20
N VAL A 111 -0.08 2.13 3.06
CA VAL A 111 0.11 1.51 1.75
C VAL A 111 1.18 2.27 0.97
N GLY A 112 2.24 1.58 0.58
CA GLY A 112 3.25 2.04 -0.35
C GLY A 112 3.01 1.46 -1.74
N PHE A 113 3.21 2.27 -2.78
CA PHE A 113 3.28 1.79 -4.16
C PHE A 113 3.95 2.83 -5.06
N LYS A 114 4.34 2.39 -6.26
CA LYS A 114 4.88 3.23 -7.33
C LYS A 114 4.31 2.81 -8.68
N ILE A 115 4.08 3.78 -9.56
CA ILE A 115 3.63 3.57 -10.94
C ILE A 115 4.46 4.46 -11.84
N MET A 116 5.15 3.86 -12.82
CA MET A 116 5.95 4.57 -13.80
C MET A 116 5.14 4.94 -15.04
N GLY A 117 5.40 6.12 -15.60
CA GLY A 117 4.81 6.56 -16.86
C GLY A 117 3.38 7.10 -16.75
N ILE A 118 2.88 7.35 -15.53
CA ILE A 118 1.56 7.95 -15.32
C ILE A 118 1.56 8.95 -14.17
N ALA A 119 0.78 10.03 -14.35
CA ALA A 119 0.40 10.94 -13.28
C ALA A 119 -1.09 10.71 -12.98
N LEU A 120 -1.43 10.11 -11.83
CA LEU A 120 -2.84 9.83 -11.49
C LEU A 120 -3.71 11.11 -11.44
N SER A 121 -3.10 12.29 -11.29
CA SER A 121 -3.80 13.58 -11.43
C SER A 121 -4.43 13.83 -12.81
N GLY A 122 -4.08 13.04 -13.83
CA GLY A 122 -4.48 13.26 -15.21
C GLY A 122 -3.63 14.28 -15.97
N LEU A 123 -2.71 14.98 -15.29
CA LEU A 123 -1.79 15.95 -15.91
C LEU A 123 -0.95 15.29 -17.02
N ARG A 124 -0.93 15.96 -18.17
CA ARG A 124 -0.12 15.60 -19.34
C ARG A 124 0.57 16.84 -19.87
N ILE A 125 1.77 16.69 -20.41
CA ILE A 125 2.44 17.76 -21.16
C ILE A 125 1.93 17.70 -22.59
N GLU A 126 1.30 18.78 -23.03
CA GLU A 126 0.85 18.92 -24.41
C GLU A 126 2.00 19.33 -25.33
N LYS A 127 2.74 20.39 -24.97
CA LYS A 127 3.84 20.93 -25.79
C LYS A 127 4.94 21.53 -24.93
N LEU A 128 6.19 21.36 -25.38
CA LEU A 128 7.37 22.04 -24.84
C LEU A 128 8.14 22.68 -26.00
N ASP A 129 8.04 24.00 -26.09
CA ASP A 129 8.72 24.81 -27.10
C ASP A 129 9.93 25.51 -26.50
N LEU A 130 11.08 25.38 -27.16
CA LEU A 130 12.35 26.01 -26.78
C LEU A 130 12.77 26.94 -27.90
N LYS A 131 12.99 28.21 -27.57
CA LYS A 131 13.51 29.22 -28.51
C LYS A 131 15.04 29.25 -28.41
N THR A 132 15.70 28.19 -28.88
CA THR A 132 17.18 28.06 -28.82
C THR A 132 17.78 27.78 -30.20
N ILE A 133 18.96 28.35 -30.42
CA ILE A 133 19.83 28.11 -31.59
C ILE A 133 21.12 27.47 -31.04
N PRO A 134 21.54 26.27 -31.48
CA PRO A 134 20.92 25.41 -32.49
C PRO A 134 19.72 24.59 -31.96
N PRO A 135 18.81 24.13 -32.84
CA PRO A 135 17.52 23.56 -32.47
C PRO A 135 17.56 22.06 -32.06
N ARG A 136 18.73 21.42 -32.05
CA ARG A 136 18.85 19.97 -31.81
C ARG A 136 18.93 19.65 -30.32
N LEU A 137 17.81 19.82 -29.62
CA LEU A 137 17.68 19.40 -28.23
C LEU A 137 16.72 18.22 -28.12
N TYR A 138 17.13 17.21 -27.36
CA TYR A 138 16.26 16.11 -26.98
C TYR A 138 15.25 16.57 -25.93
N LYS A 139 13.95 16.34 -26.18
CA LYS A 139 12.86 16.67 -25.26
C LYS A 139 12.27 15.38 -24.72
N GLY A 140 12.17 15.27 -23.41
CA GLY A 140 11.61 14.11 -22.73
C GLY A 140 10.71 14.51 -21.57
N PHE A 141 9.73 13.66 -21.27
CA PHE A 141 8.88 13.79 -20.10
C PHE A 141 8.81 12.45 -19.38
N ARG A 142 8.93 12.49 -18.04
CA ARG A 142 8.77 11.33 -17.18
C ARG A 142 7.70 11.63 -16.14
N ALA A 143 6.64 10.84 -16.16
CA ALA A 143 5.66 10.81 -15.08
C ALA A 143 5.95 9.65 -14.13
N GLN A 144 5.76 9.89 -12.83
CA GLN A 144 5.79 8.88 -11.80
C GLN A 144 4.73 9.22 -10.77
N THR A 145 3.92 8.23 -10.42
CA THR A 145 3.05 8.31 -9.25
C THR A 145 3.62 7.43 -8.15
N ARG A 146 3.64 7.93 -6.92
CA ARG A 146 4.01 7.16 -5.72
C ARG A 146 2.98 7.44 -4.63
N ALA A 147 2.80 6.48 -3.74
CA ALA A 147 2.02 6.71 -2.53
C ALA A 147 2.65 7.84 -1.69
N GLY A 148 1.79 8.70 -1.15
CA GLY A 148 2.14 9.60 -0.04
C GLY A 148 1.65 8.97 1.27
N GLU A 149 0.91 9.73 2.06
CA GLU A 149 0.15 9.20 3.19
C GLU A 149 -1.12 8.52 2.67
N PHE A 150 -1.03 7.22 2.40
CA PHE A 150 -2.16 6.40 2.01
C PHE A 150 -2.48 5.39 3.12
N ASP A 151 -3.39 5.80 3.99
CA ASP A 151 -3.79 5.03 5.16
C ASP A 151 -5.16 4.36 4.93
N VAL A 152 -5.24 3.09 5.31
CA VAL A 152 -6.49 2.32 5.35
C VAL A 152 -6.75 1.92 6.80
N ARG A 153 -7.95 2.25 7.28
CA ARG A 153 -8.43 1.94 8.64
C ARG A 153 -9.59 0.95 8.57
N LEU A 154 -9.69 0.12 9.61
CA LEU A 154 -10.85 -0.75 9.84
C LEU A 154 -12.04 0.05 10.35
#